data_AF-A0A6P0U073-F1
#
_entry.id   AF-A0A6P0U073-F1
#
_cell.length_a   1.000
_cell.length_b   1.000
_cell.length_c   1.000
_cell.angle_alpha   90.00
_cell.angle_beta   90.00
_cell.angle_gamma   90.00
#
_symmetry.space_group_name_H-M   'P 1'
#
loop_
_entity.id
_entity.type
_entity.pdbx_description
1 polymer ?
#
loop_
_entity_poly.entity_id
_entity_poly.type
_entity_poly.pdbx_seq_one_letter_code
_entity_poly.pdbx_strand_id
1 'polypeptide(L)'
;MGLPWYRVHTVVLNDPGRLISVHLMHTALVAGWAGSMALYELAIFDPSDPVLNPMWRQGMFVMPFMARLGVTQSWGGWSVTGEAATNPGFW
;
A
#
# COMPACT_ATOMS: atom_id res chain seq x y z
N MET A 1 -34.07 -14.03 -22.57
CA MET A 1 -33.81 -13.07 -21.47
C MET A 1 -32.29 -12.99 -21.30
N GLY A 2 -31.72 -11.78 -21.21
CA GLY A 2 -30.26 -11.61 -21.06
C GLY A 2 -29.74 -12.00 -19.67
N LEU A 3 -28.42 -11.85 -19.45
CA LEU A 3 -27.82 -12.05 -18.13
C LEU A 3 -28.27 -10.93 -17.15
N PRO A 4 -28.68 -11.26 -15.91
CA PRO A 4 -28.86 -10.26 -14.85
C PRO A 4 -27.55 -9.54 -14.49
N TRP A 5 -27.64 -8.29 -14.02
CA TRP A 5 -26.47 -7.43 -13.75
C TRP A 5 -25.45 -8.05 -12.77
N TYR A 6 -25.91 -8.81 -11.77
CA TYR A 6 -25.05 -9.43 -10.77
C TYR A 6 -24.34 -10.70 -11.27
N ARG A 7 -24.61 -11.13 -12.52
CA ARG A 7 -23.98 -12.31 -13.14
C ARG A 7 -23.00 -11.96 -14.25
N VAL A 8 -22.71 -10.67 -14.50
CA VAL A 8 -21.93 -10.26 -15.68
C VAL A 8 -20.53 -10.89 -15.73
N HIS A 9 -19.91 -11.21 -14.60
CA HIS A 9 -18.58 -11.83 -14.58
C HIS A 9 -18.59 -13.36 -14.80
N THR A 10 -19.75 -14.03 -14.88
CA THR A 10 -19.77 -15.48 -15.18
C THR A 10 -19.28 -15.80 -16.59
N VAL A 11 -19.18 -14.79 -17.46
CA VAL A 11 -18.74 -14.95 -18.86
C VAL A 11 -17.29 -15.42 -19.00
N VAL A 12 -16.45 -15.25 -17.96
CA VAL A 12 -15.04 -15.70 -17.98
C VAL A 12 -14.83 -17.07 -17.34
N LEU A 13 -15.87 -17.75 -16.86
CA LEU A 13 -15.75 -18.99 -16.09
C LEU A 13 -15.06 -20.13 -16.87
N ASN A 14 -15.33 -20.21 -18.17
CA ASN A 14 -14.74 -21.20 -19.09
C ASN A 14 -13.83 -20.55 -20.14
N ASP A 15 -13.31 -19.35 -19.87
CA ASP A 15 -12.35 -18.65 -20.73
C ASP A 15 -11.07 -18.36 -19.92
N PRO A 16 -10.12 -19.31 -19.82
CA PRO A 16 -8.95 -19.19 -18.95
C PRO A 16 -8.07 -17.99 -19.28
N GLY A 17 -7.97 -17.63 -20.57
CA GLY A 17 -7.16 -16.49 -21.02
C GLY A 17 -7.73 -15.15 -20.56
N ARG A 18 -9.05 -14.98 -20.64
CA ARG A 18 -9.70 -13.77 -20.09
C ARG A 18 -9.77 -13.79 -18.58
N LEU A 19 -9.94 -14.98 -17.99
CA LEU A 19 -9.92 -15.14 -16.55
C LEU A 19 -8.59 -14.69 -15.95
N ILE A 20 -7.44 -15.10 -16.51
CA ILE A 20 -6.15 -14.61 -16.02
C ILE A 20 -5.96 -13.11 -16.26
N SER A 21 -6.49 -12.57 -17.36
CA SER A 21 -6.44 -11.13 -17.64
C SER A 21 -7.18 -10.29 -16.58
N VAL A 22 -8.38 -10.71 -16.15
CA VAL A 22 -9.09 -9.99 -15.08
C VAL A 22 -8.43 -10.17 -13.71
N HIS A 23 -7.76 -11.30 -13.46
CA HIS A 23 -6.91 -11.45 -12.27
C HIS A 23 -5.72 -10.49 -12.29
N LEU A 24 -5.06 -10.32 -13.44
CA LEU A 24 -3.99 -9.33 -13.60
C LEU A 24 -4.51 -7.91 -13.37
N MET A 25 -5.68 -7.56 -13.93
CA MET A 25 -6.32 -6.27 -13.68
C MET A 25 -6.56 -6.05 -12.18
N HIS A 26 -7.16 -7.02 -11.49
CA HIS A 26 -7.40 -6.92 -10.05
C HIS A 26 -6.09 -6.73 -9.26
N THR A 27 -5.06 -7.53 -9.56
CA THR A 27 -3.75 -7.40 -8.91
C THR A 27 -3.12 -6.05 -9.17
N ALA A 28 -3.20 -5.52 -10.39
CA ALA A 28 -2.68 -4.20 -10.74
C ALA A 28 -3.41 -3.08 -9.97
N LEU A 29 -4.75 -3.17 -9.83
CA LEU A 29 -5.52 -2.21 -9.03
C LEU A 29 -5.11 -2.23 -7.56
N VAL A 30 -4.94 -3.42 -6.97
CA VAL A 30 -4.53 -3.57 -5.57
C VAL A 30 -3.09 -3.07 -5.35
N ALA A 31 -2.16 -3.40 -6.24
CA ALA A 31 -0.78 -2.91 -6.19
C ALA A 31 -0.71 -1.38 -6.36
N GLY A 32 -1.50 -0.84 -7.29
CA GLY A 32 -1.65 0.60 -7.48
C GLY A 32 -2.17 1.29 -6.22
N TRP A 33 -3.21 0.76 -5.59
CA TRP A 33 -3.73 1.28 -4.33
C TRP A 33 -2.67 1.26 -3.22
N ALA A 34 -1.93 0.16 -3.07
CA ALA A 34 -0.90 0.04 -2.03
C ALA A 34 0.20 1.11 -2.19
N GLY A 35 0.66 1.33 -3.42
CA GLY A 35 1.64 2.37 -3.73
C GLY A 35 1.08 3.78 -3.52
N SER A 36 -0.13 4.06 -4.01
CA SER A 36 -0.77 5.38 -3.83
C SER A 36 -1.00 5.70 -2.36
N MET A 37 -1.43 4.74 -1.54
CA MET A 37 -1.61 4.95 -0.09
C MET A 37 -0.28 5.22 0.62
N ALA A 38 0.78 4.47 0.31
CA ALA A 38 2.10 4.70 0.90
C ALA A 38 2.65 6.08 0.54
N LEU A 39 2.54 6.50 -0.73
CA LEU A 39 2.95 7.83 -1.17
C LEU A 39 2.13 8.94 -0.50
N TYR A 40 0.82 8.73 -0.34
CA TYR A 40 -0.03 9.69 0.35
C TYR A 40 0.34 9.81 1.83
N GLU A 41 0.48 8.70 2.55
CA GLU A 41 0.90 8.71 3.96
C GLU A 41 2.25 9.39 4.14
N LEU A 42 3.25 9.07 3.31
CA LEU A 42 4.56 9.74 3.33
C LEU A 42 4.47 11.26 3.10
N ALA A 43 3.51 11.71 2.28
CA ALA A 43 3.35 13.14 2.00
C ALA A 43 2.79 13.94 3.20
N ILE A 44 2.08 13.28 4.12
CA ILE A 44 1.43 13.94 5.27
C ILE A 44 1.98 13.51 6.63
N PHE A 45 2.85 12.51 6.67
CA PHE A 45 3.43 12.00 7.91
C PHE A 45 4.46 12.97 8.51
N ASP A 46 4.31 13.27 9.79
CA ASP A 46 5.26 14.02 10.59
C ASP A 46 6.15 13.08 11.43
N PRO A 47 7.44 12.92 11.10
CA PRO A 47 8.35 12.04 11.82
C PRO A 47 9.03 12.69 13.05
N SER A 48 8.70 13.95 13.39
CA SER A 48 9.48 14.74 14.35
C SER A 48 9.39 14.28 15.81
N ASP A 49 8.29 13.62 16.20
CA ASP A 49 8.08 13.14 17.57
C ASP A 49 7.47 11.73 17.60
N PRO A 50 8.29 10.66 17.69
CA PRO A 50 7.79 9.30 17.77
C PRO A 50 7.17 8.95 19.14
N VAL A 51 7.30 9.81 20.16
CA VAL A 51 6.79 9.55 21.52
C VAL A 51 5.36 10.06 21.66
N LEU A 52 5.12 11.34 21.34
CA LEU A 52 3.80 11.98 21.52
C LEU A 52 3.00 12.10 20.22
N ASN A 53 3.66 11.99 19.06
CA ASN A 53 3.00 11.99 17.75
C ASN A 53 3.35 10.76 16.88
N PRO A 54 3.27 9.52 17.39
CA PRO A 54 3.55 8.32 16.58
C PRO A 54 2.55 8.10 15.45
N MET A 55 2.90 7.25 14.48
CA MET A 55 2.11 6.96 13.27
C MET A 55 0.60 6.68 13.52
N TRP A 56 0.26 5.98 14.60
CA TRP A 56 -1.14 5.65 14.94
C TRP A 56 -1.96 6.84 15.43
N ARG A 57 -1.33 7.93 15.88
CA ARG A 57 -1.99 9.21 16.21
C ARG A 57 -2.32 10.03 14.96
N GLN A 58 -1.61 9.80 13.87
CA GLN A 58 -1.71 10.58 12.63
C GLN A 58 -2.61 9.92 11.58
N GLY A 59 -3.26 8.80 11.90
CA GLY A 59 -4.15 8.11 10.96
C GLY A 59 -3.41 7.32 9.87
N MET A 60 -2.15 6.96 10.10
CA MET A 60 -1.39 6.13 9.17
C MET A 60 -1.90 4.68 9.20
N PHE A 61 -2.18 4.12 8.04
CA PHE A 61 -2.69 2.77 7.88
C PHE A 61 -1.63 1.81 7.34
N VAL A 62 -0.97 2.12 6.22
CA VAL A 62 -0.03 1.19 5.56
C VAL A 62 1.39 1.25 6.11
N MET A 63 1.85 2.39 6.63
CA MET A 63 3.17 2.50 7.26
C MET A 63 3.41 1.52 8.43
N PRO A 64 2.46 1.28 9.35
CA PRO A 64 2.61 0.23 10.37
C PRO A 64 2.87 -1.17 9.78
N PHE A 65 2.27 -1.51 8.62
CA PHE A 65 2.50 -2.82 7.98
C PHE A 65 3.90 -2.92 7.38
N MET A 66 4.43 -1.83 6.83
CA MET A 66 5.81 -1.75 6.33
C MET A 66 6.82 -1.86 7.49
N ALA A 67 6.61 -1.08 8.56
CA ALA A 67 7.46 -1.09 9.75
C ALA A 67 7.50 -2.47 10.43
N ARG A 68 6.37 -3.19 10.48
CA ARG A 68 6.30 -4.56 11.00
C ARG A 68 7.26 -5.53 10.30
N LEU A 69 7.59 -5.26 9.03
CA LEU A 69 8.47 -6.11 8.21
C LEU A 69 9.87 -5.51 8.02
N GLY A 70 10.22 -4.45 8.74
CA GLY A 70 11.58 -3.90 8.80
C GLY A 70 11.82 -2.63 7.98
N VAL A 71 10.86 -2.17 7.18
CA VAL A 71 10.98 -0.89 6.45
C VAL A 71 10.70 0.25 7.42
N THR A 72 11.78 0.87 7.92
CA THR A 72 11.72 1.78 9.08
C THR A 72 12.47 3.09 8.88
N GLN A 73 13.21 3.24 7.78
CA GLN A 73 14.04 4.40 7.48
C GLN A 73 13.59 5.04 6.17
N SER A 74 13.75 6.36 6.06
CA SER A 74 13.37 7.15 4.88
C SER A 74 14.58 7.75 4.20
N TRP A 75 14.54 7.88 2.86
CA TRP A 75 15.51 8.71 2.11
C TRP A 75 15.48 10.19 2.53
N GLY A 76 14.44 10.63 3.25
CA GLY A 76 14.37 11.94 3.89
C GLY A 76 15.26 12.09 5.13
N GLY A 77 16.03 11.07 5.52
CA GLY A 77 17.03 11.16 6.58
C GLY A 77 16.54 10.83 8.00
N TRP A 78 15.35 10.25 8.14
CA TRP A 78 14.71 9.94 9.42
C TRP A 78 14.32 8.45 9.53
N SER A 79 14.15 7.95 10.75
CA SER A 79 13.55 6.64 11.04
C SER A 79 12.25 6.76 11.85
N VAL A 80 11.38 5.75 11.76
CA VAL A 80 10.11 5.72 12.52
C VAL A 80 10.33 5.66 14.04
N THR A 81 11.54 5.34 14.50
CA THR A 81 11.94 5.33 15.92
C THR A 81 12.65 6.61 16.36
N GLY A 82 12.80 7.60 15.47
CA GLY A 82 13.39 8.91 15.76
C GLY A 82 14.92 9.00 15.58
N GLU A 83 15.54 7.98 15.02
CA GLU A 83 16.97 7.99 14.70
C GLU A 83 17.21 8.73 13.37
N ALA A 84 18.40 9.33 13.22
CA ALA A 84 18.83 9.83 11.92
C ALA A 84 19.19 8.66 11.00
N ALA A 85 18.66 8.65 9.78
CA ALA A 85 18.97 7.66 8.75
C ALA A 85 19.93 8.28 7.72
N THR A 86 21.15 7.75 7.61
CA THR A 86 22.15 8.27 6.65
C THR A 86 22.11 7.56 5.30
N ASN A 87 21.80 6.26 5.30
CA ASN A 87 21.63 5.45 4.10
C ASN A 87 20.65 4.31 4.39
N PRO A 88 19.36 4.49 4.09
CA PRO A 88 18.35 3.45 4.29
C PRO A 88 18.44 2.33 3.23
N GLY A 89 19.36 2.41 2.26
CA GLY A 89 19.41 1.48 1.13
C GLY A 89 18.30 1.77 0.12
N PHE A 90 17.86 0.75 -0.61
CA PHE A 90 16.75 0.90 -1.55
C PHE A 90 15.36 0.74 -0.90
N TRP A 91 15.26 -0.11 0.13
CA TRP A 91 14.00 -0.53 0.75
C TRP A 91 13.73 0.22 2.05
#